data_AF-X0X5E8-F1
#
_entry.id   AF-X0X5E8-F1
#
_cell.length_a   1.000
_cell.length_b   1.000
_cell.length_c   1.000
_cell.angle_alpha   90.00
_cell.angle_beta   90.00
_cell.angle_gamma   90.00
#
_symmetry.space_group_name_H-M   'P 1'
#
loop_
_entity.id
_entity.type
_entity.pdbx_description
1 polymer ?
#
loop_
_entity_poly.entity_id
_entity_poly.type
_entity_poly.pdbx_seq_one_letter_code
_entity_poly.pdbx_strand_id
1 'polypeptide(L)'
;TSHAVAALQYLSEVQTIIEIGGQDSKIIIVRDGVVTDFGMNTVCAAGTGSFLDHQALRLTMSIEEFSRRALLSDTPVRIAGRCTVFAESDMIHKQQMGHRIEDILYGLCQALVRNYLNNVGLGKDIKSPIVFQGGVAFNQAIVKALEAELNAEVIVPPHHEIMGAIGAALLVHEELLHNDNGSKFNGFGVSEIEYHPSLFECKACPNLCEIAQLSINGQVLARWGGRCDRWERSPTS
;
A
#
# COMPACT_ATOMS: atom_id res chain seq x y z
N THR A 1 4.89 9.72 -8.07
CA THR A 1 3.79 8.74 -7.87
C THR A 1 2.52 9.52 -7.56
N SER A 2 1.31 8.99 -7.81
CA SER A 2 0.06 9.70 -7.47
C SER A 2 -0.02 10.04 -5.97
N HIS A 3 0.41 9.13 -5.11
CA HIS A 3 0.58 9.36 -3.67
C HIS A 3 1.39 10.62 -3.33
N ALA A 4 2.52 10.85 -4.02
CA ALA A 4 3.34 12.04 -3.80
C ALA A 4 2.63 13.33 -4.23
N VAL A 5 1.88 13.28 -5.34
CA VAL A 5 1.11 14.42 -5.84
C VAL A 5 0.07 14.85 -4.82
N ALA A 6 -0.70 13.91 -4.27
CA ALA A 6 -1.70 14.22 -3.24
C ALA A 6 -1.06 14.78 -1.96
N ALA A 7 0.05 14.18 -1.50
CA ALA A 7 0.75 14.66 -0.31
C ALA A 7 1.33 16.06 -0.49
N LEU A 8 1.93 16.37 -1.64
CA LEU A 8 2.45 17.70 -1.98
C LEU A 8 1.34 18.76 -2.11
N GLN A 9 0.17 18.35 -2.59
CA GLN A 9 -0.99 19.23 -2.68
C GLN A 9 -1.60 19.52 -1.30
N TYR A 10 -1.55 18.56 -0.38
CA TYR A 10 -1.96 18.76 1.01
C TYR A 10 -0.92 19.58 1.82
N LEU A 11 0.36 19.24 1.68
CA LEU A 11 1.47 19.88 2.38
C LEU A 11 2.66 20.06 1.42
N SER A 12 2.78 21.26 0.85
CA SER A 12 3.80 21.59 -0.14
C SER A 12 5.25 21.42 0.35
N GLU A 13 5.49 21.54 1.65
CA GLU A 13 6.82 21.39 2.27
C GLU A 13 7.16 19.95 2.68
N VAL A 14 6.31 18.95 2.38
CA VAL A 14 6.57 17.56 2.78
C VAL A 14 7.93 17.07 2.28
N GLN A 15 8.72 16.49 3.19
CA GLN A 15 10.05 15.95 2.86
C GLN A 15 10.08 14.42 2.85
N THR A 16 9.19 13.79 3.61
CA THR A 16 9.07 12.33 3.65
C THR A 16 7.61 11.93 3.66
N ILE A 17 7.26 10.97 2.81
CA ILE A 17 5.95 10.36 2.80
C ILE A 17 6.10 8.89 3.15
N ILE A 18 5.49 8.50 4.25
CA ILE A 18 5.35 7.11 4.69
C ILE A 18 3.96 6.65 4.27
N GLU A 19 3.89 5.54 3.54
CA GLU A 19 2.62 4.89 3.21
C GLU A 19 2.65 3.45 3.72
N ILE A 20 1.69 3.09 4.54
CA ILE A 20 1.53 1.70 4.98
C ILE A 20 0.10 1.28 4.64
N GLY A 21 -0.02 0.46 3.60
CA GLY A 21 -1.26 -0.16 3.16
C GLY A 21 -1.48 -1.51 3.84
N GLY A 22 -2.52 -2.23 3.40
CA GLY A 22 -2.83 -3.56 3.92
C GLY A 22 -1.79 -4.62 3.51
N GLN A 23 -1.33 -4.57 2.26
CA GLN A 23 -0.49 -5.61 1.65
C GLN A 23 0.91 -5.15 1.26
N ASP A 24 1.11 -3.84 1.14
CA ASP A 24 2.40 -3.25 0.81
C ASP A 24 2.64 -2.01 1.66
N SER A 25 3.89 -1.56 1.67
CA SER A 25 4.28 -0.31 2.29
C SER A 25 5.37 0.37 1.47
N LYS A 26 5.35 1.70 1.46
CA LYS A 26 6.18 2.55 0.61
C LYS A 26 6.76 3.70 1.43
N ILE A 27 7.95 4.14 1.04
CA ILE A 27 8.52 5.41 1.47
C ILE A 27 8.87 6.24 0.24
N ILE A 28 8.54 7.52 0.27
CA ILE A 28 8.85 8.46 -0.80
C ILE A 28 9.60 9.63 -0.18
N ILE A 29 10.79 9.92 -0.70
CA ILE A 29 11.61 11.05 -0.29
C ILE A 29 11.40 12.18 -1.28
N VAL A 30 11.09 13.36 -0.76
CA VAL A 30 10.79 14.54 -1.54
C VAL A 30 11.75 15.65 -1.19
N ARG A 31 12.39 16.27 -2.18
CA ARG A 31 13.24 17.46 -2.00
C ARG A 31 12.83 18.50 -3.02
N ASP A 32 12.67 19.73 -2.55
CA ASP A 32 12.29 20.86 -3.39
C ASP A 32 11.04 20.59 -4.25
N GLY A 33 10.06 19.89 -3.67
CA GLY A 33 8.80 19.51 -4.35
C GLY A 33 8.92 18.33 -5.32
N VAL A 34 10.10 17.70 -5.45
CA VAL A 34 10.36 16.62 -6.40
C VAL A 34 10.66 15.32 -5.67
N VAL A 35 10.16 14.19 -6.18
CA VAL A 35 10.50 12.87 -5.66
C VAL A 35 11.96 12.54 -6.02
N THR A 36 12.81 12.39 -5.02
CA THR A 36 14.25 12.10 -5.19
C THR A 36 14.62 10.66 -4.87
N ASP A 37 13.83 9.98 -4.04
CA ASP A 37 14.07 8.57 -3.72
C ASP A 37 12.76 7.86 -3.36
N PHE A 38 12.76 6.54 -3.51
CA PHE A 38 11.61 5.67 -3.30
C PHE A 38 12.04 4.31 -2.75
N GLY A 39 11.19 3.72 -1.91
CA GLY A 39 11.32 2.33 -1.47
C GLY A 39 9.95 1.71 -1.30
N MET A 40 9.82 0.41 -1.57
CA MET A 40 8.58 -0.33 -1.40
C MET A 40 8.84 -1.77 -1.02
N ASN A 41 7.99 -2.32 -0.16
CA ASN A 41 7.93 -3.74 0.15
C ASN A 41 6.56 -4.30 -0.23
N THR A 42 6.54 -5.31 -1.10
CA THR A 42 5.34 -6.04 -1.53
C THR A 42 5.37 -7.52 -1.13
N VAL A 43 6.46 -7.99 -0.52
CA VAL A 43 6.69 -9.43 -0.28
C VAL A 43 6.42 -9.80 1.18
N CYS A 44 6.75 -8.93 2.13
CA CYS A 44 6.69 -9.24 3.55
C CYS A 44 5.52 -8.53 4.25
N ALA A 45 4.63 -9.30 4.86
CA ALA A 45 3.50 -8.79 5.63
C ALA A 45 3.90 -8.07 6.93
N ALA A 46 5.09 -8.35 7.51
CA ALA A 46 5.49 -7.85 8.83
C ALA A 46 5.65 -6.32 8.93
N GLY A 47 5.60 -5.61 7.79
CA GLY A 47 5.64 -4.16 7.70
C GLY A 47 4.39 -3.55 7.05
N THR A 48 3.24 -4.24 7.09
CA THR A 48 1.99 -3.82 6.45
C THR A 48 0.80 -4.00 7.42
N GLY A 49 -0.38 -3.49 7.05
CA GLY A 49 -1.59 -3.56 7.88
C GLY A 49 -2.06 -4.99 8.17
N SER A 50 -1.88 -5.91 7.21
CA SER A 50 -2.27 -7.31 7.38
C SER A 50 -1.60 -7.98 8.59
N PHE A 51 -0.37 -7.57 8.95
CA PHE A 51 0.28 -8.02 10.18
C PHE A 51 -0.58 -7.75 11.43
N LEU A 52 -1.11 -6.53 11.55
CA LEU A 52 -1.94 -6.12 12.68
C LEU A 52 -3.30 -6.81 12.62
N ASP A 53 -3.91 -6.92 11.44
CA ASP A 53 -5.21 -7.60 11.26
C ASP A 53 -5.13 -9.05 11.71
N HIS A 54 -4.06 -9.76 11.33
CA HIS A 54 -3.83 -11.14 11.77
C HIS A 54 -3.68 -11.24 13.29
N GLN A 55 -3.02 -10.27 13.95
CA GLN A 55 -2.89 -10.31 15.41
C GLN A 55 -4.21 -9.95 16.12
N ALA A 56 -4.93 -8.94 15.62
CA ALA A 56 -6.23 -8.54 16.15
C ALA A 56 -7.24 -9.70 16.08
N LEU A 57 -7.33 -10.37 14.92
CA LEU A 57 -8.22 -11.51 14.73
C LEU A 57 -7.92 -12.65 15.73
N ARG A 58 -6.64 -12.96 15.96
CA ARG A 58 -6.22 -14.01 16.90
C ARG A 58 -6.54 -13.67 18.35
N LEU A 59 -6.54 -12.40 18.69
CA LEU A 59 -6.93 -11.88 20.00
C LEU A 59 -8.43 -11.63 20.10
N THR A 60 -9.19 -12.05 19.08
CA THR A 60 -10.65 -11.94 19.02
C THR A 60 -11.12 -10.50 19.18
N MET A 61 -10.37 -9.54 18.60
CA MET A 61 -10.68 -8.11 18.65
C MET A 61 -10.68 -7.48 17.26
N SER A 62 -11.40 -6.37 17.11
CA SER A 62 -11.33 -5.57 15.89
C SER A 62 -10.04 -4.74 15.84
N ILE A 63 -9.67 -4.26 14.66
CA ILE A 63 -8.47 -3.43 14.48
C ILE A 63 -8.61 -2.05 15.16
N GLU A 64 -9.84 -1.54 15.27
CA GLU A 64 -10.16 -0.31 15.98
C GLU A 64 -9.96 -0.47 17.48
N GLU A 65 -10.46 -1.60 18.05
CA GLU A 65 -10.25 -1.92 19.45
C GLU A 65 -8.78 -2.18 19.76
N PHE A 66 -8.06 -2.85 18.85
CA PHE A 66 -6.61 -3.01 18.93
C PHE A 66 -5.91 -1.66 19.10
N SER A 67 -6.20 -0.71 18.20
CA SER A 67 -5.61 0.64 18.20
C SER A 67 -5.90 1.36 19.53
N ARG A 68 -7.16 1.37 19.96
CA ARG A 68 -7.60 2.03 21.20
C ARG A 68 -6.91 1.46 22.43
N ARG A 69 -6.79 0.12 22.53
CA ARG A 69 -6.13 -0.53 23.66
C ARG A 69 -4.62 -0.38 23.64
N ALA A 70 -3.98 -0.42 22.48
CA ALA A 70 -2.54 -0.18 22.35
C ALA A 70 -2.15 1.20 22.91
N LEU A 71 -2.99 2.23 22.72
CA LEU A 71 -2.75 3.56 23.29
C LEU A 71 -2.75 3.60 24.83
N LEU A 72 -3.37 2.63 25.50
CA LEU A 72 -3.43 2.50 26.97
C LEU A 72 -2.21 1.76 27.55
N SER A 73 -1.23 1.40 26.70
CA SER A 73 0.04 0.82 27.16
C SER A 73 0.81 1.81 28.01
N ASP A 74 1.38 1.30 29.10
CA ASP A 74 2.22 2.04 30.03
C ASP A 74 3.66 1.52 30.02
N THR A 75 3.83 0.19 29.92
CA THR A 75 5.14 -0.45 29.86
C THR A 75 5.18 -1.43 28.68
N PRO A 76 5.32 -0.92 27.43
CA PRO A 76 5.25 -1.75 26.24
C PRO A 76 6.28 -2.88 26.26
N VAL A 77 5.83 -4.07 25.87
CA VAL A 77 6.73 -5.21 25.75
C VAL A 77 7.42 -5.21 24.40
N ARG A 78 8.70 -5.55 24.40
CA ARG A 78 9.43 -5.73 23.14
C ARG A 78 8.99 -7.02 22.48
N ILE A 79 8.36 -6.89 21.30
CA ILE A 79 8.01 -8.01 20.43
C ILE A 79 8.99 -8.12 19.25
N ALA A 80 9.43 -9.34 18.97
CA ALA A 80 10.21 -9.70 17.79
C ALA A 80 9.35 -9.63 16.52
N GLY A 81 9.38 -8.51 15.80
CA GLY A 81 8.54 -8.26 14.61
C GLY A 81 9.19 -8.50 13.25
N ARG A 82 10.16 -9.41 13.11
CA ARG A 82 10.78 -9.65 11.78
C ARG A 82 9.87 -10.42 10.82
N CYS A 83 9.05 -11.33 11.35
CA CYS A 83 8.12 -12.15 10.60
C CYS A 83 6.83 -12.26 11.40
N THR A 84 5.67 -12.20 10.74
CA THR A 84 4.34 -12.32 11.36
C THR A 84 4.22 -13.59 12.21
N VAL A 85 4.76 -14.72 11.74
CA VAL A 85 4.71 -16.01 12.45
C VAL A 85 5.51 -15.98 13.76
N PHE A 86 6.67 -15.34 13.77
CA PHE A 86 7.49 -15.24 14.98
C PHE A 86 6.95 -14.20 15.95
N ALA A 87 6.40 -13.10 15.44
CA ALA A 87 5.72 -12.12 16.27
C ALA A 87 4.52 -12.75 16.99
N GLU A 88 3.79 -13.63 16.31
CA GLU A 88 2.72 -14.43 16.90
C GLU A 88 3.21 -15.27 18.08
N SER A 89 4.31 -16.00 17.89
CA SER A 89 4.85 -16.90 18.92
C SER A 89 5.34 -16.11 20.14
N ASP A 90 6.00 -14.98 19.91
CA ASP A 90 6.48 -14.09 20.96
C ASP A 90 5.32 -13.43 21.70
N MET A 91 4.28 -12.98 20.98
CA MET A 91 3.06 -12.43 21.57
C MET A 91 2.39 -13.42 22.53
N ILE A 92 2.21 -14.70 22.12
CA ILE A 92 1.65 -15.75 23.00
C ILE A 92 2.54 -15.92 24.23
N HIS A 93 3.86 -15.99 24.03
CA HIS A 93 4.79 -16.15 25.14
C HIS A 93 4.68 -15.00 26.16
N LYS A 94 4.56 -13.75 25.69
CA LYS A 94 4.36 -12.59 26.57
C LYS A 94 3.03 -12.65 27.32
N GLN A 95 1.96 -13.15 26.70
CA GLN A 95 0.69 -13.37 27.41
C GLN A 95 0.83 -14.41 28.51
N GLN A 96 1.53 -15.52 28.25
CA GLN A 96 1.75 -16.59 29.24
C GLN A 96 2.61 -16.11 30.42
N MET A 97 3.50 -15.14 30.20
CA MET A 97 4.27 -14.47 31.26
C MET A 97 3.44 -13.49 32.09
N GLY A 98 2.16 -13.26 31.75
CA GLY A 98 1.27 -12.36 32.48
C GLY A 98 1.41 -10.88 32.11
N HIS A 99 2.04 -10.56 30.97
CA HIS A 99 2.06 -9.18 30.50
C HIS A 99 0.66 -8.69 30.15
N ARG A 100 0.39 -7.41 30.44
CA ARG A 100 -0.87 -6.77 30.07
C ARG A 100 -1.02 -6.77 28.56
N ILE A 101 -2.26 -6.97 28.11
CA ILE A 101 -2.54 -7.02 26.69
C ILE A 101 -2.26 -5.67 26.02
N GLU A 102 -2.57 -4.54 26.66
CA GLU A 102 -2.28 -3.20 26.11
C GLU A 102 -0.79 -3.04 25.77
N ASP A 103 0.10 -3.52 26.65
CA ASP A 103 1.55 -3.45 26.47
C ASP A 103 2.04 -4.35 25.33
N ILE A 104 1.37 -5.49 25.11
CA ILE A 104 1.62 -6.38 23.98
C ILE A 104 1.16 -5.73 22.67
N LEU A 105 -0.02 -5.12 22.64
CA LEU A 105 -0.55 -4.48 21.43
C LEU A 105 0.32 -3.31 20.99
N TYR A 106 0.75 -2.45 21.93
CA TYR A 106 1.68 -1.38 21.58
C TYR A 106 3.06 -1.91 21.19
N GLY A 107 3.52 -2.99 21.83
CA GLY A 107 4.71 -3.73 21.43
C GLY A 107 4.68 -4.22 19.98
N LEU A 108 3.52 -4.70 19.52
CA LEU A 108 3.28 -5.09 18.12
C LEU A 108 3.29 -3.88 17.17
N CYS A 109 2.70 -2.75 17.56
CA CYS A 109 2.78 -1.50 16.78
C CYS A 109 4.23 -1.07 16.56
N GLN A 110 5.02 -1.03 17.64
CA GLN A 110 6.44 -0.69 17.54
C GLN A 110 7.21 -1.73 16.72
N ALA A 111 6.82 -3.00 16.79
CA ALA A 111 7.45 -4.06 16.00
C ALA A 111 7.23 -3.89 14.50
N LEU A 112 6.03 -3.50 14.08
CA LEU A 112 5.71 -3.15 12.69
C LEU A 112 6.53 -1.94 12.24
N VAL A 113 6.53 -0.85 13.03
CA VAL A 113 7.27 0.38 12.68
C VAL A 113 8.77 0.11 12.53
N ARG A 114 9.38 -0.60 13.48
CA ARG A 114 10.79 -1.01 13.36
C ARG A 114 11.03 -1.87 12.12
N ASN A 115 10.12 -2.78 11.78
CA ASN A 115 10.25 -3.61 10.58
C ASN A 115 10.20 -2.75 9.31
N TYR A 116 9.23 -1.85 9.22
CA TYR A 116 9.06 -0.92 8.11
C TYR A 116 10.33 -0.08 7.90
N LEU A 117 10.87 0.54 8.97
CA LEU A 117 12.07 1.37 8.86
C LEU A 117 13.32 0.55 8.51
N ASN A 118 13.46 -0.67 9.02
CA ASN A 118 14.62 -1.52 8.71
C ASN A 118 14.59 -2.14 7.30
N ASN A 119 13.41 -2.24 6.67
CA ASN A 119 13.26 -2.86 5.36
C ASN A 119 13.05 -1.83 4.25
N VAL A 120 12.11 -0.91 4.45
CA VAL A 120 11.69 0.08 3.45
C VAL A 120 12.41 1.42 3.66
N GLY A 121 12.54 1.84 4.92
CA GLY A 121 13.22 3.09 5.29
C GLY A 121 14.76 3.02 5.33
N LEU A 122 15.34 1.82 5.18
CA LEU A 122 16.78 1.63 5.38
C LEU A 122 17.59 2.40 4.34
N GLY A 123 18.51 3.24 4.83
CA GLY A 123 19.35 4.08 3.98
C GLY A 123 18.65 5.29 3.37
N LYS A 124 17.37 5.54 3.71
CA LYS A 124 16.62 6.71 3.23
C LYS A 124 16.92 7.93 4.11
N ASP A 125 17.03 9.10 3.48
CA ASP A 125 17.18 10.38 4.17
C ASP A 125 15.80 10.85 4.69
N ILE A 126 15.37 10.32 5.83
CA ILE A 126 14.07 10.66 6.44
C ILE A 126 14.18 12.02 7.13
N LYS A 127 13.36 12.98 6.68
CA LYS A 127 13.30 14.35 7.22
C LYS A 127 11.86 14.84 7.37
N SER A 128 11.65 15.69 8.37
CA SER A 128 10.41 16.44 8.55
C SER A 128 10.27 17.58 7.54
N PRO A 129 9.04 17.99 7.18
CA PRO A 129 7.76 17.40 7.59
C PRO A 129 7.53 15.98 7.03
N ILE A 130 7.01 15.09 7.89
CA ILE A 130 6.68 13.69 7.55
C ILE A 130 5.17 13.56 7.41
N VAL A 131 4.71 13.07 6.26
CA VAL A 131 3.31 12.71 6.04
C VAL A 131 3.17 11.19 6.15
N PHE A 132 2.20 10.72 6.94
CA PHE A 132 1.84 9.31 7.02
C PHE A 132 0.45 9.07 6.44
N GLN A 133 0.38 8.16 5.48
CA GLN A 133 -0.84 7.83 4.74
C GLN A 133 -1.04 6.32 4.54
N GLY A 134 -2.16 5.95 3.92
CA GLY A 134 -2.60 4.57 3.77
C GLY A 134 -3.61 4.16 4.85
N GLY A 135 -4.15 2.94 4.73
CA GLY A 135 -5.17 2.44 5.66
C GLY A 135 -4.66 2.28 7.09
N VAL A 136 -3.38 1.99 7.28
CA VAL A 136 -2.80 1.82 8.63
C VAL A 136 -2.74 3.14 9.40
N ALA A 137 -2.81 4.30 8.72
CA ALA A 137 -2.85 5.59 9.39
C ALA A 137 -4.13 5.84 10.23
N PHE A 138 -5.18 5.02 10.08
CA PHE A 138 -6.31 5.01 11.03
C PHE A 138 -5.88 4.55 12.44
N ASN A 139 -4.82 3.73 12.53
CA ASN A 139 -4.32 3.22 13.80
C ASN A 139 -3.41 4.25 14.49
N GLN A 140 -4.00 5.00 15.42
CA GLN A 140 -3.30 6.04 16.19
C GLN A 140 -2.12 5.50 17.02
N ALA A 141 -2.13 4.22 17.40
CA ALA A 141 -0.97 3.62 18.07
C ALA A 141 0.22 3.42 17.12
N ILE A 142 -0.02 3.27 15.80
CA ILE A 142 1.05 3.28 14.79
C ILE A 142 1.60 4.68 14.58
N VAL A 143 0.74 5.71 14.54
CA VAL A 143 1.18 7.12 14.48
C VAL A 143 2.11 7.41 15.66
N LYS A 144 1.68 7.12 16.88
CA LYS A 144 2.48 7.26 18.11
C LYS A 144 3.80 6.48 18.03
N ALA A 145 3.78 5.25 17.49
CA ALA A 145 4.99 4.43 17.35
C ALA A 145 5.96 4.99 16.29
N LEU A 146 5.47 5.55 15.19
CA LEU A 146 6.29 6.24 14.18
C LEU A 146 6.94 7.48 14.77
N GLU A 147 6.17 8.31 15.46
CA GLU A 147 6.69 9.53 16.10
C GLU A 147 7.78 9.21 17.13
N ALA A 148 7.57 8.17 17.94
CA ALA A 148 8.55 7.72 18.92
C ALA A 148 9.83 7.18 18.27
N GLU A 149 9.73 6.38 17.21
CA GLU A 149 10.90 5.77 16.56
C GLU A 149 11.67 6.77 15.69
N LEU A 150 10.97 7.73 15.07
CA LEU A 150 11.57 8.78 14.23
C LEU A 150 12.01 10.01 15.05
N ASN A 151 11.56 10.14 16.30
CA ASN A 151 11.74 11.31 17.14
C ASN A 151 11.31 12.61 16.41
N ALA A 152 10.16 12.54 15.74
CA ALA A 152 9.62 13.61 14.91
C ALA A 152 8.09 13.52 14.87
N GLU A 153 7.42 14.66 14.72
CA GLU A 153 5.97 14.70 14.48
C GLU A 153 5.61 14.06 13.14
N VAL A 154 4.50 13.31 13.12
CA VAL A 154 3.98 12.64 11.92
C VAL A 154 2.59 13.17 11.60
N ILE A 155 2.46 13.77 10.42
CA ILE A 155 1.22 14.42 9.98
C ILE A 155 0.37 13.40 9.21
N VAL A 156 -0.85 13.18 9.66
CA VAL A 156 -1.83 12.32 8.96
C VAL A 156 -2.83 13.21 8.22
N PRO A 157 -2.87 13.19 6.88
CA PRO A 157 -3.77 14.02 6.09
C PRO A 157 -5.22 13.51 6.20
N PRO A 158 -6.23 14.35 5.91
CA PRO A 158 -7.59 13.88 5.70
C PRO A 158 -7.62 12.92 4.51
N HIS A 159 -8.51 11.93 4.54
CA HIS A 159 -8.64 10.94 3.45
C HIS A 159 -7.34 10.17 3.14
N HIS A 160 -6.50 9.97 4.16
CA HIS A 160 -5.22 9.28 4.04
C HIS A 160 -5.32 7.88 3.39
N GLU A 161 -6.48 7.24 3.45
CA GLU A 161 -6.81 5.94 2.86
C GLU A 161 -6.93 5.96 1.32
N ILE A 162 -7.15 7.13 0.71
CA ILE A 162 -7.38 7.27 -0.74
C ILE A 162 -6.45 8.30 -1.41
N MET A 163 -5.35 8.67 -0.77
CA MET A 163 -4.38 9.64 -1.32
C MET A 163 -3.87 9.27 -2.72
N GLY A 164 -3.68 7.98 -3.00
CA GLY A 164 -3.32 7.52 -4.34
C GLY A 164 -4.37 7.85 -5.40
N ALA A 165 -5.66 7.76 -5.06
CA ALA A 165 -6.77 8.11 -5.94
C ALA A 165 -6.92 9.62 -6.12
N ILE A 166 -6.78 10.39 -5.03
CA ILE A 166 -6.77 11.86 -5.06
C ILE A 166 -5.66 12.35 -6.00
N GLY A 167 -4.44 11.82 -5.84
CA GLY A 167 -3.32 12.21 -6.68
C GLY A 167 -3.49 11.83 -8.14
N ALA A 168 -4.12 10.69 -8.43
CA ALA A 168 -4.46 10.31 -9.80
C ALA A 168 -5.48 11.29 -10.41
N ALA A 169 -6.51 11.67 -9.66
CA ALA A 169 -7.49 12.65 -10.10
C ALA A 169 -6.87 14.03 -10.38
N LEU A 170 -5.93 14.47 -9.53
CA LEU A 170 -5.20 15.73 -9.70
C LEU A 170 -4.33 15.72 -10.95
N LEU A 171 -3.60 14.63 -11.21
CA LEU A 171 -2.81 14.47 -12.43
C LEU A 171 -3.68 14.51 -13.69
N VAL A 172 -4.83 13.83 -13.68
CA VAL A 172 -5.77 13.86 -14.81
C VAL A 172 -6.35 15.26 -15.00
N HIS A 173 -6.67 15.96 -13.90
CA HIS A 173 -7.17 17.33 -13.95
C HIS A 173 -6.14 18.27 -14.57
N GLU A 174 -4.87 18.17 -14.16
CA GLU A 174 -3.76 18.96 -14.71
C GLU A 174 -3.56 18.69 -16.22
N GLU A 175 -3.56 17.42 -16.64
CA GLU A 175 -3.44 17.06 -18.06
C GLU A 175 -4.60 17.64 -18.90
N LEU A 176 -5.84 17.58 -18.40
CA LEU A 176 -7.01 18.12 -19.10
C LEU A 176 -7.00 19.66 -19.21
N LEU A 177 -6.29 20.37 -18.33
CA LEU A 177 -6.10 21.81 -18.45
C LEU A 177 -5.10 22.18 -19.56
N HIS A 178 -4.19 21.26 -19.91
CA HIS A 178 -3.13 21.48 -20.89
C HIS A 178 -3.41 20.82 -22.25
N ASN A 179 -4.43 19.96 -22.34
CA ASN A 179 -4.75 19.17 -23.52
C ASN A 179 -6.23 19.34 -23.90
N ASP A 180 -6.50 19.97 -25.04
CA ASP A 180 -7.87 20.11 -25.58
C ASP A 180 -8.44 18.79 -26.13
N ASN A 181 -7.61 17.74 -26.21
CA ASN A 181 -8.11 16.41 -26.51
C ASN A 181 -8.82 15.88 -25.25
N GLY A 182 -10.15 15.93 -25.27
CA GLY A 182 -10.99 15.40 -24.18
C GLY A 182 -10.67 13.95 -23.79
N SER A 183 -11.25 13.49 -22.69
CA SER A 183 -10.96 12.18 -22.12
C SER A 183 -11.24 11.02 -23.09
N LYS A 184 -10.32 10.04 -23.14
CA LYS A 184 -10.51 8.73 -23.80
C LYS A 184 -11.18 7.69 -22.90
N PHE A 185 -11.70 8.10 -21.74
CA PHE A 185 -12.43 7.23 -20.84
C PHE A 185 -13.71 6.74 -21.52
N ASN A 186 -13.84 5.43 -21.71
CA ASN A 186 -14.99 4.81 -22.38
C ASN A 186 -16.30 4.89 -21.57
N GLY A 187 -16.29 5.52 -20.38
CA GLY A 187 -17.44 5.64 -19.51
C GLY A 187 -17.64 4.42 -18.60
N PHE A 188 -18.62 4.50 -17.70
CA PHE A 188 -18.99 3.38 -16.82
C PHE A 188 -19.88 2.34 -17.50
N GLY A 189 -20.53 2.67 -18.62
CA GLY A 189 -21.34 1.74 -19.41
C GLY A 189 -20.55 0.57 -20.02
N VAL A 190 -19.22 0.60 -19.91
CA VAL A 190 -18.33 -0.50 -20.30
C VAL A 190 -18.69 -1.81 -19.57
N SER A 191 -19.19 -1.75 -18.33
CA SER A 191 -19.65 -2.95 -17.61
C SER A 191 -20.92 -3.58 -18.19
N GLU A 192 -21.67 -2.84 -19.00
CA GLU A 192 -22.90 -3.31 -19.66
C GLU A 192 -22.62 -3.85 -21.06
N ILE A 193 -21.39 -3.75 -21.55
CA ILE A 193 -20.98 -4.25 -22.87
C ILE A 193 -20.88 -5.78 -22.81
N GLU A 194 -21.48 -6.45 -23.78
CA GLU A 194 -21.35 -7.90 -23.92
C GLU A 194 -20.01 -8.29 -24.55
N TYR A 195 -19.09 -8.73 -23.71
CA TYR A 195 -17.81 -9.26 -24.13
C TYR A 195 -17.91 -10.72 -24.53
N HIS A 196 -17.29 -11.05 -25.66
CA HIS A 196 -17.21 -12.41 -26.18
C HIS A 196 -15.79 -12.94 -25.99
N PRO A 197 -15.51 -13.66 -24.88
CA PRO A 197 -14.24 -14.35 -24.70
C PRO A 197 -14.20 -15.62 -25.57
N SER A 198 -13.06 -15.86 -26.22
CA SER A 198 -12.78 -17.09 -26.95
C SER A 198 -11.34 -17.53 -26.76
N LEU A 199 -11.04 -18.78 -27.09
CA LEU A 199 -9.71 -19.38 -26.97
C LEU A 199 -9.28 -19.94 -28.33
N PHE A 200 -7.99 -19.82 -28.65
CA PHE A 200 -7.41 -20.50 -29.80
C PHE A 200 -5.95 -20.91 -29.54
N GLU A 201 -5.50 -21.93 -30.26
CA GLU A 201 -4.12 -22.40 -30.17
C GLU A 201 -3.19 -21.62 -31.11
N CYS A 202 -2.12 -21.06 -30.56
CA CYS A 202 -1.10 -20.35 -31.32
C CYS A 202 -0.13 -21.33 -32.01
N LYS A 203 -0.17 -21.38 -33.35
CA LYS A 203 0.71 -22.24 -34.17
C LYS A 203 1.97 -21.54 -34.68
N ALA A 204 2.37 -20.44 -34.04
CA ALA A 204 3.51 -19.64 -34.45
C ALA A 204 4.87 -20.32 -34.20
N CYS A 205 4.93 -21.22 -33.21
CA CYS A 205 6.13 -21.93 -32.80
C CYS A 205 5.73 -23.24 -32.07
N PRO A 206 6.68 -24.11 -31.70
CA PRO A 206 6.39 -25.39 -31.05
C PRO A 206 5.73 -25.31 -29.67
N ASN A 207 5.60 -24.12 -29.07
CA ASN A 207 5.05 -23.96 -27.73
C ASN A 207 3.51 -24.10 -27.65
N LEU A 208 2.80 -24.05 -28.78
CA LEU A 208 1.36 -24.25 -28.89
C LEU A 208 0.55 -23.60 -27.76
N CYS A 209 0.83 -22.33 -27.48
CA CYS A 209 0.18 -21.64 -26.35
C CYS A 209 -1.32 -21.50 -26.61
N GLU A 210 -2.13 -21.73 -25.59
CA GLU A 210 -3.55 -21.36 -25.60
C GLU A 210 -3.68 -19.86 -25.38
N ILE A 211 -4.30 -19.17 -26.34
CA ILE A 211 -4.44 -17.71 -26.35
C ILE A 211 -5.89 -17.37 -26.06
N ALA A 212 -6.10 -16.60 -24.99
CA ALA A 212 -7.37 -15.98 -24.72
C ALA A 212 -7.54 -14.75 -25.63
N GLN A 213 -8.73 -14.62 -26.21
CA GLN A 213 -9.14 -13.51 -27.06
C GLN A 213 -10.40 -12.89 -26.50
N LEU A 214 -10.41 -11.57 -26.37
CA LEU A 214 -11.58 -10.81 -25.98
C LEU A 214 -12.09 -10.00 -27.17
N SER A 215 -13.38 -10.15 -27.50
CA SER A 215 -14.00 -9.47 -28.63
C SER A 215 -15.27 -8.72 -28.22
N ILE A 216 -15.57 -7.61 -28.89
CA ILE A 216 -16.81 -6.83 -28.73
C ILE A 216 -17.39 -6.61 -30.12
N ASN A 217 -18.67 -6.92 -30.34
CA ASN A 217 -19.34 -6.72 -31.64
C ASN A 217 -18.55 -7.29 -32.84
N GLY A 218 -17.88 -8.43 -32.65
CA GLY A 218 -17.04 -9.08 -33.67
C GLY A 218 -15.64 -8.47 -33.88
N GLN A 219 -15.31 -7.36 -33.21
CA GLN A 219 -13.96 -6.78 -33.21
C GLN A 219 -13.12 -7.33 -32.06
N VAL A 220 -11.88 -7.71 -32.35
CA VAL A 220 -10.95 -8.19 -31.32
C VAL A 220 -10.37 -7.02 -30.56
N LEU A 221 -10.60 -6.97 -29.25
CA LEU A 221 -10.13 -5.91 -28.36
C LEU A 221 -8.75 -6.22 -27.77
N ALA A 222 -8.54 -7.46 -27.35
CA ALA A 222 -7.32 -7.88 -26.68
C ALA A 222 -7.05 -9.38 -26.85
N ARG A 223 -5.78 -9.76 -26.74
CA ARG A 223 -5.34 -11.15 -26.64
C ARG A 223 -4.29 -11.28 -25.53
N TRP A 224 -4.19 -12.44 -24.90
CA TRP A 224 -3.15 -12.74 -23.89
C TRP A 224 -3.01 -14.25 -23.67
N GLY A 225 -2.05 -14.66 -22.84
CA GLY A 225 -1.81 -16.08 -22.50
C GLY A 225 -0.65 -16.73 -23.27
N GLY A 226 0.02 -15.98 -24.14
CA GLY A 226 1.24 -16.45 -24.80
C GLY A 226 2.44 -16.49 -23.86
N ARG A 227 3.37 -17.43 -24.08
CA ARG A 227 4.69 -17.42 -23.42
C ARG A 227 5.66 -16.36 -23.97
N CYS A 228 5.23 -15.63 -25.00
CA CYS A 228 5.99 -14.57 -25.65
C CYS A 228 5.04 -13.41 -25.96
N ASP A 229 5.60 -12.24 -26.24
CA ASP A 229 4.88 -10.97 -26.32
C ASP A 229 4.04 -10.81 -27.61
N ARG A 230 4.00 -11.83 -28.48
CA ARG A 230 3.32 -11.78 -29.78
C ARG A 230 1.86 -11.37 -29.67
N TRP A 231 1.19 -11.73 -28.59
CA TRP A 231 -0.24 -11.48 -28.39
C TRP A 231 -0.54 -10.41 -27.34
N GLU A 232 0.47 -9.84 -26.68
CA GLU A 232 0.28 -8.86 -25.60
C GLU A 232 0.01 -7.42 -26.10
N ARG A 233 0.13 -7.19 -27.42
CA ARG A 233 -0.18 -5.90 -28.03
C ARG A 233 -1.66 -5.82 -28.39
N SER A 234 -2.27 -4.66 -28.14
CA SER A 234 -3.62 -4.36 -28.61
C SER A 234 -3.70 -4.59 -30.13
N PRO A 235 -4.76 -5.22 -30.67
CA PRO A 235 -4.93 -5.48 -32.10
C PRO A 235 -5.08 -4.21 -32.98
N THR A 236 -4.88 -3.04 -32.40
CA THR A 236 -4.99 -1.72 -33.04
C THR A 236 -3.79 -0.86 -32.68
N SER A 237 -2.70 -1.09 -33.41
CA SER A 237 -1.75 -0.07 -33.85
C SER A 237 -1.41 -0.33 -35.31
#